data_AF-A0A9D0AVG8-F1
#
_entry.id   AF-A0A9D0AVG8-F1
#
_cell.length_a   1.000
_cell.length_b   1.000
_cell.length_c   1.000
_cell.angle_alpha   90.00
_cell.angle_beta   90.00
_cell.angle_gamma   90.00
#
_symmetry.space_group_name_H-M   'P 1'
#
loop_
_entity.id
_entity.type
_entity.pdbx_description
1 polymer ?
#
loop_
_entity_poly.entity_id
_entity_poly.type
_entity_poly.pdbx_seq_one_letter_code
_entity_poly.pdbx_strand_id
1 'polypeptide(L)'
;MLFGNYSRNRTIYKQDVNLDSLKHGFTLIELMIVVAIIGILAAVAIPFYNNYIAESKVSACHMSFTGFKNNATLSFAEGGNWPASFEINATVIIPNELSEYVDVIDGNYISRISFEPEPAPCYKCELIGFDDTVLAWEWSESEKWECSSSKQSNTCQTTMDDKYLPNSCKS
;
A
#
# COMPACT_ATOMS: atom_id res chain seq x y z
N MET A 1 83.66 -44.78 -19.09
CA MET A 1 82.32 -44.93 -18.48
C MET A 1 82.17 -43.74 -17.55
N LEU A 2 81.35 -42.74 -17.90
CA LEU A 2 79.87 -42.68 -17.85
C LEU A 2 79.36 -42.24 -16.47
N PHE A 3 78.39 -41.31 -16.48
CA PHE A 3 77.71 -40.70 -15.33
C PHE A 3 78.62 -39.84 -14.43
N GLY A 4 78.37 -38.55 -14.14
CA GLY A 4 77.25 -37.68 -14.53
C GLY A 4 76.21 -37.50 -13.41
N ASN A 5 75.54 -36.33 -13.42
CA ASN A 5 74.52 -35.85 -12.47
C ASN A 5 75.05 -35.25 -11.14
N TYR A 6 74.44 -34.23 -10.53
CA TYR A 6 73.45 -33.24 -11.01
C TYR A 6 73.26 -32.13 -9.93
N SER A 7 73.90 -30.96 -10.10
CA SER A 7 73.70 -29.85 -9.15
C SER A 7 72.43 -29.06 -9.47
N ARG A 8 71.33 -29.36 -8.77
CA ARG A 8 70.14 -28.49 -8.76
C ARG A 8 70.35 -27.28 -7.84
N ASN A 9 71.03 -26.26 -8.35
CA ASN A 9 70.75 -24.90 -7.90
C ASN A 9 69.32 -24.52 -8.36
N ARG A 10 68.31 -24.95 -7.59
CA ARG A 10 66.98 -24.36 -7.65
C ARG A 10 67.05 -23.02 -6.93
N THR A 11 67.46 -21.97 -7.66
CA THR A 11 66.86 -20.66 -7.46
C THR A 11 65.35 -20.84 -7.65
N ILE A 12 64.63 -21.00 -6.54
CA ILE A 12 63.19 -20.83 -6.53
C ILE A 12 62.99 -19.36 -6.82
N TYR A 13 62.67 -19.05 -8.08
CA TYR A 13 62.15 -17.75 -8.45
C TYR A 13 60.97 -17.48 -7.51
N LYS A 14 61.10 -16.46 -6.66
CA LYS A 14 59.94 -15.84 -6.06
C LYS A 14 59.14 -15.23 -7.20
N GLN A 15 58.19 -15.99 -7.72
CA GLN A 15 57.06 -15.39 -8.38
C GLN A 15 56.20 -14.80 -7.26
N ASP A 16 56.61 -13.62 -6.80
CA ASP A 16 55.78 -12.77 -5.96
C ASP A 16 54.56 -12.42 -6.83
N VAL A 17 53.47 -13.20 -6.66
CA VAL A 17 52.20 -13.00 -7.38
C VAL A 17 51.56 -11.73 -6.83
N ASN A 18 52.07 -10.61 -7.34
CA ASN A 18 51.62 -9.28 -7.03
C ASN A 18 50.18 -9.12 -7.54
N LEU A 19 49.23 -9.07 -6.61
CA LEU A 19 47.79 -8.91 -6.87
C LEU A 19 47.37 -7.44 -6.95
N ASP A 20 48.31 -6.51 -7.21
CA ASP A 20 48.00 -5.08 -7.36
C ASP A 20 47.37 -4.76 -8.74
N SER A 21 47.10 -5.79 -9.54
CA SER A 21 46.70 -5.73 -10.96
C SER A 21 45.19 -5.63 -11.23
N LEU A 22 44.34 -5.54 -10.20
CA LEU A 22 42.86 -5.46 -10.37
C LEU A 22 42.15 -4.35 -9.56
N LYS A 23 42.86 -3.42 -8.93
CA LYS A 23 42.23 -2.28 -8.22
C LYS A 23 41.81 -1.15 -9.17
N HIS A 24 40.92 -1.48 -10.12
CA HIS A 24 40.19 -0.51 -10.93
C HIS A 24 39.13 0.17 -10.05
N GLY A 25 39.50 1.29 -9.42
CA GLY A 25 38.55 2.12 -8.68
C GLY A 25 37.61 2.87 -9.63
N PHE A 26 36.32 2.91 -9.30
CA PHE A 26 35.34 3.79 -9.97
C PHE A 26 35.83 5.23 -9.99
N THR A 27 35.68 5.92 -11.12
CA THR A 27 36.14 7.30 -11.22
C THR A 27 35.15 8.25 -10.55
N LEU A 28 35.65 9.33 -9.94
CA LEU A 28 34.78 10.29 -9.24
C LEU A 28 33.78 10.95 -10.21
N ILE A 29 34.19 11.21 -11.46
CA ILE A 29 33.33 11.76 -12.52
C ILE A 29 32.20 10.80 -12.94
N GLU A 30 32.49 9.52 -13.06
CA GLU A 30 31.51 8.46 -13.35
C GLU A 30 30.45 8.36 -12.24
N LEU A 31 30.87 8.41 -10.98
CA LEU A 31 29.96 8.45 -9.83
C LEU A 31 29.10 9.73 -9.83
N MET A 32 29.68 10.90 -10.13
CA MET A 32 28.91 12.15 -10.22
C MET A 32 27.86 12.11 -11.33
N ILE A 33 28.17 11.53 -12.49
CA ILE A 33 27.20 11.35 -13.59
C ILE A 33 26.07 10.40 -13.18
N VAL A 34 26.39 9.28 -12.53
CA VAL A 34 25.39 8.33 -12.01
C VAL A 34 24.46 9.01 -11.00
N VAL A 35 25.00 9.77 -10.04
CA VAL A 35 24.18 10.51 -9.06
C VAL A 35 23.30 11.57 -9.73
N ALA A 36 23.80 12.28 -10.73
CA ALA A 36 23.01 13.25 -11.49
C ALA A 36 21.83 12.61 -12.23
N ILE A 37 22.04 11.46 -12.87
CA ILE A 37 20.97 10.70 -13.57
C ILE A 37 19.95 10.17 -12.56
N ILE A 38 20.40 9.58 -11.45
CA ILE A 38 19.50 9.08 -10.38
C ILE A 38 18.65 10.22 -9.80
N GLY A 39 19.23 11.41 -9.60
CA GLY A 39 18.49 12.58 -9.11
C GLY A 39 17.35 13.01 -10.03
N ILE A 40 17.58 13.04 -11.35
CA ILE A 40 16.55 13.36 -12.35
C ILE A 40 15.45 12.29 -12.37
N LEU A 41 15.82 11.01 -12.34
CA LEU A 41 14.86 9.90 -12.33
C LEU A 41 14.01 9.90 -11.05
N ALA A 42 14.61 10.11 -9.88
CA ALA A 42 13.91 10.15 -8.61
C ALA A 42 12.87 11.28 -8.54
N ALA A 43 13.20 12.47 -9.06
CA ALA A 43 12.29 13.62 -9.08
C ALA A 43 10.98 13.35 -9.84
N VAL A 44 11.00 12.49 -10.87
CA VAL A 44 9.81 12.08 -11.63
C VAL A 44 9.15 10.83 -11.04
N ALA A 45 9.96 9.87 -10.57
CA ALA A 45 9.47 8.58 -10.08
C ALA A 45 8.69 8.68 -8.76
N ILE A 46 9.14 9.51 -7.81
CA ILE A 46 8.52 9.65 -6.48
C ILE A 46 7.03 10.08 -6.56
N PRO A 47 6.66 11.20 -7.22
CA PRO A 47 5.26 11.61 -7.29
C PRO A 47 4.39 10.64 -8.10
N PHE A 48 4.96 9.90 -9.05
CA PHE A 48 4.23 8.85 -9.77
C PHE A 48 3.95 7.63 -8.88
N TYR A 49 4.96 7.14 -8.14
CA TYR A 49 4.83 6.01 -7.23
C TYR A 49 3.83 6.28 -6.11
N ASN A 50 3.83 7.50 -5.55
CA ASN A 50 2.87 7.89 -4.51
C ASN A 50 1.40 7.82 -5.00
N ASN A 51 1.13 8.15 -6.28
CA ASN A 51 -0.21 8.00 -6.86
C ASN A 51 -0.62 6.52 -6.95
N TYR A 52 0.29 5.65 -7.42
CA TYR A 52 0.02 4.22 -7.53
C TYR A 52 -0.28 3.57 -6.16
N ILE A 53 0.41 4.03 -5.10
CA ILE A 53 0.14 3.60 -3.72
C ILE A 53 -1.16 4.21 -3.16
N ALA A 54 -1.63 5.35 -3.66
CA ALA A 54 -2.96 5.88 -3.35
C ALA A 54 -4.04 4.98 -3.99
N GLU A 55 -3.93 4.72 -5.29
CA GLU A 55 -4.90 3.91 -6.06
C GLU A 55 -5.01 2.47 -5.54
N SER A 56 -3.90 1.85 -5.12
CA SER A 56 -3.95 0.50 -4.52
C SER A 56 -4.66 0.46 -3.16
N LYS A 57 -4.47 1.50 -2.34
CA LYS A 57 -5.18 1.66 -1.05
C LYS A 57 -6.68 1.93 -1.23
N VAL A 58 -7.04 2.76 -2.21
CA VAL A 58 -8.45 2.98 -2.60
C VAL A 58 -9.09 1.67 -3.06
N SER A 59 -8.38 0.89 -3.87
CA SER A 59 -8.83 -0.43 -4.32
C SER A 59 -9.05 -1.39 -3.16
N ALA A 60 -8.16 -1.42 -2.16
CA ALA A 60 -8.33 -2.22 -0.94
C ALA A 60 -9.62 -1.85 -0.19
N CYS A 61 -9.85 -0.56 0.09
CA CYS A 61 -11.10 -0.11 0.70
C CYS A 61 -12.34 -0.46 -0.13
N HIS A 62 -12.30 -0.30 -1.45
CA HIS A 62 -13.43 -0.65 -2.32
C HIS A 62 -13.71 -2.16 -2.35
N MET A 63 -12.68 -3.02 -2.21
CA MET A 63 -12.86 -4.48 -2.09
C MET A 63 -13.48 -4.84 -0.74
N SER A 64 -13.00 -4.29 0.38
CA SER A 64 -13.58 -4.48 1.71
C SER A 64 -15.03 -4.01 1.79
N PHE A 65 -15.32 -2.84 1.19
CA PHE A 65 -16.67 -2.33 1.03
C PHE A 65 -17.55 -3.26 0.17
N THR A 66 -17.03 -3.81 -0.93
CA THR A 66 -17.79 -4.74 -1.78
C THR A 66 -18.16 -6.03 -1.04
N GLY A 67 -17.27 -6.52 -0.15
CA GLY A 67 -17.58 -7.61 0.77
C GLY A 67 -18.71 -7.25 1.74
N PHE A 68 -18.60 -6.10 2.40
CA PHE A 68 -19.61 -5.57 3.32
C PHE A 68 -20.98 -5.41 2.65
N LYS A 69 -21.02 -4.70 1.51
CA LYS A 69 -22.22 -4.39 0.72
C LYS A 69 -23.07 -5.62 0.44
N ASN A 70 -22.46 -6.73 0.05
CA ASN A 70 -23.20 -7.96 -0.28
C ASN A 70 -23.87 -8.58 0.95
N ASN A 71 -23.19 -8.59 2.11
CA ASN A 71 -23.75 -9.11 3.36
C ASN A 71 -24.81 -8.17 3.95
N ALA A 72 -24.50 -6.87 4.05
CA ALA A 72 -25.41 -5.85 4.59
C ALA A 72 -26.71 -5.76 3.79
N THR A 73 -26.64 -5.76 2.46
CA THR A 73 -27.82 -5.71 1.58
C THR A 73 -28.66 -6.99 1.68
N LEU A 74 -28.03 -8.16 1.85
CA LEU A 74 -28.75 -9.42 2.08
C LEU A 74 -29.48 -9.41 3.43
N SER A 75 -28.80 -9.02 4.51
CA SER A 75 -29.39 -8.95 5.85
C SER A 75 -30.60 -8.02 5.90
N PHE A 76 -30.51 -6.85 5.24
CA PHE A 76 -31.63 -5.92 5.11
C PHE A 76 -32.78 -6.50 4.25
N ALA A 77 -32.47 -7.14 3.12
CA ALA A 77 -33.46 -7.77 2.23
C ALA A 77 -34.20 -8.97 2.87
N GLU A 78 -33.58 -9.66 3.82
CA GLU A 78 -34.21 -10.71 4.62
C GLU A 78 -35.12 -10.16 5.75
N GLY A 79 -35.24 -8.83 5.88
CA GLY A 79 -36.01 -8.15 6.93
C GLY A 79 -35.26 -8.00 8.25
N GLY A 80 -33.94 -8.17 8.24
CA GLY A 80 -33.07 -7.88 9.36
C GLY A 80 -32.70 -6.40 9.47
N ASN A 81 -32.09 -6.04 10.60
CA ASN A 81 -31.46 -4.73 10.77
C ASN A 81 -30.13 -4.67 10.01
N TRP A 82 -29.60 -3.46 9.83
CA TRP A 82 -28.22 -3.28 9.37
C TRP A 82 -27.22 -3.97 10.32
N PRO A 83 -26.11 -4.55 9.80
CA PRO A 83 -25.17 -5.32 10.61
C PRO A 83 -24.43 -4.42 11.60
N ALA A 84 -24.71 -4.59 12.90
CA ALA A 84 -24.08 -3.83 13.99
C ALA A 84 -22.58 -4.16 14.19
N SER A 85 -22.10 -5.24 13.57
CA SER A 85 -20.68 -5.57 13.42
C SER A 85 -20.44 -6.25 12.08
N PHE A 86 -19.21 -6.16 11.58
CA PHE A 86 -18.80 -6.78 10.32
C PHE A 86 -17.50 -7.55 10.52
N GLU A 87 -17.49 -8.85 10.21
CA GLU A 87 -16.28 -9.65 10.23
C GLU A 87 -15.55 -9.58 8.88
N ILE A 88 -14.30 -9.11 8.89
CA ILE A 88 -13.37 -9.31 7.78
C ILE A 88 -12.40 -10.42 8.16
N ASN A 89 -12.25 -11.41 7.28
CA ASN A 89 -11.24 -12.47 7.34
C ASN A 89 -11.03 -13.10 8.73
N ALA A 90 -12.13 -13.55 9.37
CA ALA A 90 -12.17 -14.23 10.66
C ALA A 90 -11.64 -13.44 11.87
N THR A 91 -11.54 -12.11 11.77
CA THR A 91 -11.34 -11.25 12.93
C THR A 91 -12.72 -10.81 13.45
N VAL A 92 -13.13 -11.34 14.60
CA VAL A 92 -14.41 -11.00 15.23
C VAL A 92 -14.30 -9.59 15.81
N ILE A 93 -15.04 -8.67 15.21
CA ILE A 93 -15.03 -7.25 15.55
C ILE A 93 -16.26 -6.98 16.41
N ILE A 94 -16.03 -6.72 17.69
CA ILE A 94 -17.09 -6.41 18.65
C ILE A 94 -17.01 -4.91 18.96
N PRO A 95 -18.06 -4.10 18.66
CA PRO A 95 -18.16 -2.77 19.23
C PRO A 95 -18.27 -2.93 20.75
N ASN A 96 -17.20 -2.54 21.46
CA ASN A 96 -17.23 -2.41 22.91
C ASN A 96 -17.50 -0.95 23.26
N GLU A 97 -18.07 -0.71 24.44
CA GLU A 97 -18.54 0.58 24.96
C GLU A 97 -17.45 1.69 25.07
N LEU A 98 -16.21 1.43 24.63
CA LEU A 98 -15.07 2.35 24.67
C LEU A 98 -14.34 2.52 23.32
N SER A 99 -14.79 1.87 22.22
CA SER A 99 -14.19 2.09 20.89
C SER A 99 -15.20 1.99 19.72
N GLU A 100 -15.63 3.15 19.24
CA GLU A 100 -16.44 3.39 18.03
C GLU A 100 -15.60 3.25 16.72
N TYR A 101 -14.71 2.26 16.67
CA TYR A 101 -13.76 2.08 15.56
C TYR A 101 -13.24 0.65 15.49
N VAL A 102 -12.70 0.31 14.33
CA VAL A 102 -12.37 -1.06 13.94
C VAL A 102 -11.03 -1.04 13.19
N ASP A 103 -9.90 -1.07 13.91
CA ASP A 103 -8.54 -1.09 13.34
C ASP A 103 -8.32 -2.39 12.55
N VAL A 104 -8.47 -2.37 11.21
CA VAL A 104 -8.73 -3.60 10.42
C VAL A 104 -8.08 -3.64 9.04
N ILE A 105 -7.23 -4.67 8.89
CA ILE A 105 -7.11 -5.56 7.73
C ILE A 105 -7.11 -4.87 6.36
N ASP A 106 -6.08 -4.06 6.15
CA ASP A 106 -4.84 -4.66 5.62
C ASP A 106 -3.65 -4.00 6.30
N GLY A 107 -2.69 -4.79 6.81
CA GLY A 107 -1.57 -4.32 7.66
C GLY A 107 -0.55 -3.37 7.01
N ASN A 108 -0.91 -2.75 5.89
CA ASN A 108 -0.13 -1.78 5.12
C ASN A 108 -1.01 -0.77 4.33
N TYR A 109 -2.35 -0.91 4.34
CA TYR A 109 -3.25 -0.15 3.44
C TYR A 109 -4.43 0.53 4.15
N ILE A 110 -5.25 -0.23 4.87
CA ILE A 110 -6.43 0.26 5.60
C ILE A 110 -6.06 0.41 7.06
N SER A 111 -6.30 1.57 7.65
CA SER A 111 -6.03 1.81 9.07
C SER A 111 -7.11 1.19 9.94
N ARG A 112 -8.36 1.54 9.63
CA ARG A 112 -9.53 1.46 10.52
C ARG A 112 -10.77 1.61 9.63
N ILE A 113 -11.83 0.87 9.95
CA ILE A 113 -13.14 0.90 9.28
C ILE A 113 -14.17 1.41 10.29
N SER A 114 -15.26 2.01 9.82
CA SER A 114 -16.43 2.29 10.66
C SER A 114 -17.73 2.09 9.88
N PHE A 115 -18.79 1.69 10.59
CA PHE A 115 -20.13 1.59 10.04
C PHE A 115 -21.11 2.28 10.99
N GLU A 116 -21.82 3.28 10.47
CA GLU A 116 -22.80 4.09 11.19
C GLU A 116 -24.19 3.79 10.60
N PRO A 117 -25.10 3.10 11.31
CA PRO A 117 -26.39 2.68 10.75
C PRO A 117 -27.45 3.79 10.69
N GLU A 118 -27.26 4.88 11.45
CA GLU A 118 -28.17 6.03 11.55
C GLU A 118 -27.41 7.35 11.34
N PRO A 119 -28.02 8.42 10.79
CA PRO A 119 -29.41 8.49 10.29
C PRO A 119 -29.59 7.83 8.91
N ALA A 120 -28.51 7.60 8.18
CA ALA A 120 -28.46 6.81 6.96
C ALA A 120 -27.25 5.85 7.03
N PRO A 121 -27.37 4.58 6.61
CA PRO A 121 -26.29 3.62 6.66
C PRO A 121 -25.04 4.11 5.91
N CYS A 122 -23.97 4.36 6.65
CA CYS A 122 -22.70 4.87 6.14
C CYS A 122 -21.55 3.90 6.47
N TYR A 123 -20.85 3.42 5.43
CA TYR A 123 -19.60 2.68 5.57
C TYR A 123 -18.42 3.59 5.27
N LYS A 124 -17.48 3.70 6.21
CA LYS A 124 -16.25 4.50 6.12
C LYS A 124 -15.02 3.61 6.17
N CYS A 125 -14.03 3.93 5.36
CA CYS A 125 -12.75 3.24 5.30
C CYS A 125 -11.62 4.26 5.27
N GLU A 126 -10.76 4.25 6.29
CA GLU A 126 -9.70 5.24 6.49
C GLU A 126 -8.32 4.66 6.11
N LEU A 127 -7.49 5.43 5.40
CA LEU A 127 -6.26 4.92 4.76
C LEU A 127 -5.00 5.15 5.60
N ILE A 128 -4.11 4.15 5.68
CA ILE A 128 -2.81 4.32 6.35
C ILE A 128 -1.94 5.33 5.60
N GLY A 129 -1.41 6.34 6.31
CA GLY A 129 -0.37 7.23 5.78
C GLY A 129 -0.83 8.18 4.67
N PHE A 130 -2.10 8.57 4.71
CA PHE A 130 -2.65 9.74 4.03
C PHE A 130 -3.39 10.57 5.10
N ASP A 131 -3.23 11.90 5.09
CA ASP A 131 -3.75 12.76 6.15
C ASP A 131 -5.29 12.78 6.14
N ASP A 132 -5.91 12.12 7.12
CA ASP A 132 -7.35 12.01 7.36
C ASP A 132 -8.20 11.69 6.11
N THR A 133 -7.67 10.90 5.17
CA THR A 133 -8.42 10.48 3.97
C THR A 133 -9.35 9.32 4.26
N VAL A 134 -10.64 9.63 4.27
CA VAL A 134 -11.77 8.71 4.38
C VAL A 134 -12.33 8.44 2.98
N LEU A 135 -12.65 7.19 2.68
CA LEU A 135 -13.54 6.79 1.59
C LEU A 135 -14.88 6.37 2.20
N ALA A 136 -15.98 6.95 1.72
CA ALA A 136 -17.30 6.75 2.32
C ALA A 136 -18.37 6.36 1.30
N TRP A 137 -19.21 5.40 1.68
CA TRP A 137 -20.37 4.94 0.92
C TRP A 137 -21.62 5.04 1.79
N GLU A 138 -22.68 5.62 1.25
CA GLU A 138 -23.93 5.91 1.94
C GLU A 138 -25.07 5.14 1.25
N TRP A 139 -26.04 4.66 2.02
CA TRP A 139 -27.24 4.01 1.49
C TRP A 139 -28.27 5.06 1.08
N SER A 140 -28.48 5.16 -0.24
CA SER A 140 -29.38 6.09 -0.91
C SER A 140 -30.84 5.63 -0.84
N GLU A 141 -31.78 6.58 -0.89
CA GLU A 141 -33.23 6.33 -1.00
C GLU A 141 -33.59 5.44 -2.20
N SER A 142 -32.72 5.34 -3.20
CA SER A 142 -32.85 4.47 -4.38
C SER A 142 -32.55 2.97 -4.12
N GLU A 143 -32.59 2.53 -2.86
CA GLU A 143 -32.23 1.17 -2.38
C GLU A 143 -30.83 0.72 -2.85
N LYS A 144 -29.86 1.65 -2.84
CA LYS A 144 -28.52 1.46 -3.39
C LYS A 144 -27.46 2.11 -2.51
N TRP A 145 -26.34 1.41 -2.37
CA TRP A 145 -25.11 2.04 -1.95
C TRP A 145 -24.51 2.91 -3.05
N GLU A 146 -24.35 4.19 -2.75
CA GLU A 146 -23.73 5.22 -3.59
C GLU A 146 -22.51 5.79 -2.85
N CYS A 147 -21.50 6.31 -3.56
CA CYS A 147 -20.33 6.88 -2.90
C CYS A 147 -20.63 8.31 -2.45
N SER A 148 -20.35 8.66 -1.20
CA SER A 148 -20.49 10.06 -0.74
C SER A 148 -19.25 10.85 -1.15
N SER A 149 -19.16 11.23 -2.42
CA SER A 149 -18.05 12.03 -2.97
C SER A 149 -18.29 13.53 -2.98
N SER A 150 -19.46 14.01 -2.51
CA SER A 150 -19.77 15.44 -2.48
C SER A 150 -20.70 15.84 -1.33
N LYS A 151 -20.10 16.35 -0.24
CA LYS A 151 -20.58 17.43 0.66
C LYS A 151 -22.07 17.52 1.07
N GLN A 152 -22.85 16.44 1.03
CA GLN A 152 -24.31 16.50 1.23
C GLN A 152 -24.83 15.77 2.47
N SER A 153 -24.00 14.92 3.10
CA SER A 153 -24.22 14.35 4.43
C SER A 153 -23.14 14.88 5.37
N ASN A 154 -23.49 15.31 6.59
CA ASN A 154 -22.49 15.78 7.58
C ASN A 154 -21.84 14.62 8.35
N THR A 155 -22.38 13.40 8.24
CA THR A 155 -21.86 12.19 8.88
C THR A 155 -21.10 11.32 7.88
N CYS A 156 -21.57 11.18 6.64
CA CYS A 156 -20.93 10.36 5.62
C CYS A 156 -20.25 11.23 4.54
N GLN A 157 -18.91 11.31 4.52
CA GLN A 157 -18.16 12.02 3.47
C GLN A 157 -16.85 11.33 3.11
N THR A 158 -16.54 11.31 1.81
CA THR A 158 -15.21 11.03 1.28
C THR A 158 -14.38 12.32 1.31
N THR A 159 -13.20 12.28 1.91
CA THR A 159 -12.27 13.42 1.99
C THR A 159 -11.11 13.33 0.98
N MET A 160 -11.04 12.24 0.22
CA MET A 160 -9.99 11.99 -0.77
C MET A 160 -10.27 12.66 -2.13
N ASP A 161 -9.20 13.13 -2.79
CA ASP A 161 -9.22 13.79 -4.11
C ASP A 161 -9.81 12.88 -5.22
N ASP A 162 -10.73 13.43 -6.02
CA ASP A 162 -11.44 12.79 -7.15
C ASP A 162 -10.52 12.00 -8.10
N LYS A 163 -9.27 12.44 -8.26
CA LYS A 163 -8.23 11.77 -9.05
C LYS A 163 -8.09 10.29 -8.67
N TYR A 164 -8.05 9.97 -7.38
CA TYR A 164 -7.76 8.63 -6.86
C TYR A 164 -9.01 7.76 -6.67
N LEU A 165 -10.20 8.36 -6.66
CA LEU A 165 -11.46 7.63 -6.50
C LEU A 165 -11.66 6.60 -7.62
N PRO A 166 -12.40 5.50 -7.38
CA PRO A 166 -12.82 4.61 -8.46
C PRO A 166 -13.88 5.31 -9.32
N ASN A 167 -14.05 4.90 -10.57
CA ASN A 167 -14.97 5.57 -11.51
C ASN A 167 -16.46 5.53 -11.09
N SER A 168 -16.83 4.67 -10.14
CA SER A 168 -18.15 4.63 -9.48
C SER A 168 -18.37 5.74 -8.45
N CYS A 169 -17.31 6.42 -8.02
CA CYS A 169 -17.33 7.45 -6.98
C CYS A 169 -16.89 8.84 -7.47
N LYS A 170 -16.53 9.00 -8.74
CA LYS A 170 -16.18 10.33 -9.31
C LYS A 170 -17.44 11.13 -9.61
N SER A 171 -17.36 12.44 -9.39
CA SER A 171 -18.40 13.42 -9.73
C SER A 171 -18.35 13.86 -11.20
#